data_AF-A0A7J0EBY5-F1
#
_entry.id   AF-A0A7J0EBY5-F1
#
_cell.length_a   1.000
_cell.length_b   1.000
_cell.length_c   1.000
_cell.angle_alpha   90.00
_cell.angle_beta   90.00
_cell.angle_gamma   90.00
#
_symmetry.space_group_name_H-M   'P 1'
#
loop_
_entity.id
_entity.type
_entity.pdbx_description
1 polymer ?
#
loop_
_entity_poly.entity_id
_entity_poly.type
_entity_poly.pdbx_seq_one_letter_code
_entity_poly.pdbx_strand_id
1 'polypeptide(L)'
;MGYGRLGEHEPEHSQPEPLTDQPDYNTSPPRTTKRKLLFSFSFAFILASAVSVSLLVKFRTTGSGESEAAIRARVAVSQTCSITRYPTLCVKSLLDFPGSHAASKSQLAHITMNVTLQRFGKALYFSSAIRNIKMSSLVRSAYEDCLELLGDSVSHLSRSLNSAGSTQDVLTWLSAALTNQDTCTDGLAEVRGPVRSVMEERVRDLGKLVSNCLAIYAAASGVRNEDFSGVPIGNRRRMLSAGSSPGSVPRFPRWLSRRERVLLDTPVSSIKADIVVSKDGNGSVKTIAEAIKKAPEYGPRRTIIYVKAGR
;
A
#
# COMPACT_ATOMS: atom_id res chain seq x y z
N MET A 1 5.65 65.36 -44.83
CA MET A 1 6.43 64.64 -45.88
C MET A 1 5.66 63.36 -46.19
N GLY A 2 5.16 63.07 -47.39
CA GLY A 2 5.03 63.86 -48.61
C GLY A 2 4.18 63.09 -49.64
N TYR A 3 3.34 63.83 -50.38
CA TYR A 3 2.71 63.58 -51.70
C TYR A 3 3.11 62.28 -52.45
N GLY A 4 2.25 61.51 -53.13
CA GLY A 4 0.88 61.73 -53.60
C GLY A 4 0.80 62.04 -55.11
N ARG A 5 0.29 61.11 -55.95
CA ARG A 5 -0.32 61.43 -57.27
C ARG A 5 -1.13 60.27 -57.89
N LEU A 6 -2.16 60.65 -58.65
CA LEU A 6 -3.08 59.83 -59.46
C LEU A 6 -2.65 59.84 -60.95
N GLY A 7 -3.25 58.97 -61.77
CA GLY A 7 -3.26 59.11 -63.23
C GLY A 7 -3.87 57.90 -63.97
N GLU A 8 -5.09 58.04 -64.47
CA GLU A 8 -5.69 57.16 -65.50
C GLU A 8 -5.30 57.63 -66.91
N HIS A 9 -5.31 56.74 -67.91
CA HIS A 9 -5.68 57.08 -69.30
C HIS A 9 -6.00 55.84 -70.16
N GLU A 10 -7.11 55.92 -70.89
CA GLU A 10 -7.46 55.16 -72.12
C GLU A 10 -7.49 56.19 -73.30
N PRO A 11 -7.85 55.93 -74.58
CA PRO A 11 -8.37 54.71 -75.25
C PRO A 11 -7.72 54.44 -76.65
N GLU A 12 -8.52 53.91 -77.60
CA GLU A 12 -8.30 53.61 -79.04
C GLU A 12 -7.55 52.30 -79.36
N HIS A 13 -8.06 51.29 -80.08
CA HIS A 13 -9.11 51.09 -81.12
C HIS A 13 -8.64 51.20 -82.58
N SER A 14 -8.49 50.04 -83.25
CA SER A 14 -8.65 49.90 -84.71
C SER A 14 -8.86 48.44 -85.14
N GLN A 15 -9.87 48.23 -86.00
CA GLN A 15 -10.29 47.00 -86.72
C GLN A 15 -9.31 46.63 -87.87
N PRO A 16 -9.49 45.59 -88.74
CA PRO A 16 -10.73 44.83 -89.01
C PRO A 16 -10.66 43.30 -89.31
N GLU A 17 -11.87 42.74 -89.38
CA GLU A 17 -12.34 41.48 -90.01
C GLU A 17 -12.47 41.65 -91.57
N PRO A 18 -13.09 40.76 -92.38
CA PRO A 18 -13.53 39.34 -92.23
C PRO A 18 -13.25 38.46 -93.51
N LEU A 19 -13.98 37.32 -93.64
CA LEU A 19 -14.29 36.53 -94.88
C LEU A 19 -13.10 35.72 -95.47
N THR A 20 -13.18 34.45 -95.91
CA THR A 20 -14.21 33.36 -95.97
C THR A 20 -13.46 31.99 -96.14
N ASP A 21 -14.02 30.77 -96.17
CA ASP A 21 -15.41 30.27 -96.28
C ASP A 21 -15.64 28.85 -95.67
N GLN A 22 -16.87 28.36 -95.87
CA GLN A 22 -17.56 27.04 -95.77
C GLN A 22 -16.84 25.70 -96.12
N PRO A 23 -17.50 24.52 -95.92
CA PRO A 23 -18.63 24.18 -95.01
C PRO A 23 -18.54 22.79 -94.26
N ASP A 24 -19.42 22.65 -93.26
CA ASP A 24 -20.13 21.45 -92.74
C ASP A 24 -19.59 20.01 -92.90
N TYR A 25 -19.43 19.33 -91.75
CA TYR A 25 -20.21 18.10 -91.48
C TYR A 25 -20.48 17.86 -89.98
N ASN A 26 -21.68 17.36 -89.66
CA ASN A 26 -22.09 16.99 -88.30
C ASN A 26 -21.29 15.81 -87.72
N THR A 27 -20.72 15.93 -86.51
CA THR A 27 -20.91 14.94 -85.43
C THR A 27 -20.46 15.45 -84.06
N SER A 28 -21.30 15.22 -83.03
CA SER A 28 -20.89 15.34 -81.61
C SER A 28 -20.52 13.96 -81.05
N PRO A 29 -19.50 13.88 -80.15
CA PRO A 29 -19.76 13.36 -78.80
C PRO A 29 -18.84 14.02 -77.72
N PRO A 30 -18.72 13.53 -76.46
CA PRO A 30 -19.68 13.82 -75.42
C PRO A 30 -19.09 14.46 -74.13
N ARG A 31 -19.88 15.32 -73.46
CA ARG A 31 -19.55 15.88 -72.13
C ARG A 31 -19.81 14.87 -70.99
N THR A 32 -18.88 13.96 -70.68
CA THR A 32 -19.08 12.99 -69.57
C THR A 32 -17.95 12.84 -68.54
N THR A 33 -16.71 13.25 -68.85
CA THR A 33 -15.54 12.97 -67.98
C THR A 33 -15.35 13.98 -66.84
N LYS A 34 -15.52 15.29 -67.10
CA LYS A 34 -15.23 16.36 -66.11
C LYS A 34 -16.16 16.35 -64.88
N ARG A 35 -17.41 15.89 -65.03
CA ARG A 35 -18.38 15.85 -63.93
C ARG A 35 -18.07 14.73 -62.91
N LYS A 36 -17.50 13.60 -63.37
CA LYS A 36 -17.15 12.45 -62.50
C LYS A 36 -16.01 12.80 -61.53
N LEU A 37 -15.01 13.56 -61.98
CA LEU A 37 -13.89 14.02 -61.14
C LEU A 37 -14.35 14.96 -60.02
N LEU A 38 -15.25 15.92 -60.29
CA LEU A 38 -15.77 16.82 -59.26
C LEU A 38 -16.57 16.08 -58.18
N PHE A 39 -17.37 15.08 -58.57
CA PHE A 39 -18.07 14.24 -57.60
C PHE A 39 -17.11 13.36 -56.77
N SER A 40 -16.04 12.82 -57.36
CA SER A 40 -15.05 12.03 -56.60
C SER A 40 -14.27 12.88 -55.59
N PHE A 41 -13.89 14.12 -55.93
CA PHE A 41 -13.23 15.01 -54.97
C PHE A 41 -14.15 15.43 -53.82
N SER A 42 -15.43 15.74 -54.11
CA SER A 42 -16.41 16.06 -53.06
C SER A 42 -16.63 14.88 -52.11
N PHE A 43 -16.75 13.66 -52.64
CA PHE A 43 -16.90 12.45 -51.82
C PHE A 43 -15.65 12.18 -50.94
N ALA A 44 -14.44 12.38 -51.49
CA ALA A 44 -13.20 12.25 -50.72
C ALA A 44 -13.10 13.27 -49.57
N PHE A 45 -13.51 14.52 -49.78
CA PHE A 45 -13.56 15.54 -48.72
C PHE A 45 -14.59 15.22 -47.63
N ILE A 46 -15.76 14.69 -48.01
CA ILE A 46 -16.79 14.26 -47.05
C ILE A 46 -16.31 13.07 -46.21
N LEU A 47 -15.63 12.09 -46.82
CA LEU A 47 -15.04 10.98 -46.07
C LEU A 47 -13.91 11.44 -45.13
N ALA A 48 -13.04 12.35 -45.59
CA ALA A 48 -11.98 12.91 -44.75
C ALA A 48 -12.53 13.70 -43.54
N SER A 49 -13.61 14.46 -43.72
CA SER A 49 -14.28 15.17 -42.62
C SER A 49 -14.97 14.21 -41.65
N ALA A 50 -15.65 13.16 -42.15
CA ALA A 50 -16.26 12.13 -41.32
C ALA A 50 -15.24 11.35 -40.48
N VAL A 51 -14.07 11.00 -41.05
CA VAL A 51 -12.98 10.33 -40.34
C VAL A 51 -12.36 11.25 -39.28
N SER A 52 -12.11 12.52 -39.59
CA SER A 52 -11.54 13.48 -38.63
C SER A 52 -12.50 13.83 -37.48
N VAL A 53 -13.82 13.96 -37.74
CA VAL A 53 -14.83 14.07 -36.68
C VAL A 53 -14.90 12.79 -35.84
N SER A 54 -14.85 11.61 -36.47
CA SER A 54 -14.84 10.32 -35.74
C SER A 54 -13.61 10.16 -34.85
N LEU A 55 -12.44 10.63 -35.30
CA LEU A 55 -11.22 10.69 -34.50
C LEU A 55 -11.34 11.71 -33.37
N LEU A 56 -11.82 12.93 -33.63
CA LEU A 56 -12.03 13.95 -32.59
C LEU A 56 -13.02 13.52 -31.50
N VAL A 57 -14.08 12.80 -31.87
CA VAL A 57 -15.04 12.22 -30.90
C VAL A 57 -14.36 11.13 -30.07
N LYS A 58 -13.55 10.25 -30.69
CA LYS A 58 -12.76 9.23 -29.97
C LYS A 58 -11.69 9.83 -29.05
N PHE A 59 -11.01 10.89 -29.46
CA PHE A 59 -10.04 11.61 -28.62
C PHE A 59 -10.71 12.38 -27.47
N ARG A 60 -11.92 12.92 -27.67
CA ARG A 60 -12.70 13.56 -26.60
C ARG A 60 -13.27 12.56 -25.59
N THR A 61 -13.64 11.35 -26.00
CA THR A 61 -14.13 10.31 -25.07
C THR A 61 -13.02 9.58 -24.31
N THR A 62 -11.78 9.55 -24.83
CA THR A 62 -10.64 9.02 -24.07
C THR A 62 -10.06 10.03 -23.07
N GLY A 63 -10.03 11.32 -23.40
CA GLY A 63 -9.47 12.36 -22.51
C GLY A 63 -10.30 12.73 -21.27
N SER A 64 -11.60 12.40 -21.24
CA SER A 64 -12.50 12.78 -20.13
C SER A 64 -12.61 11.72 -19.01
N GLY A 65 -12.45 10.43 -19.33
CA GLY A 65 -12.63 9.34 -18.37
C GLY A 65 -11.54 9.24 -17.29
N GLU A 66 -10.31 9.63 -17.62
CA GLU A 66 -9.16 9.55 -16.71
C GLU A 66 -9.32 10.48 -15.49
N SER A 67 -9.89 11.67 -15.70
CA SER A 67 -10.18 12.64 -14.62
C SER A 67 -11.24 12.12 -13.64
N GLU A 68 -12.34 11.58 -14.14
CA GLU A 68 -13.47 11.14 -13.32
C GLU A 68 -13.14 9.88 -12.51
N ALA A 69 -12.39 8.94 -13.10
CA ALA A 69 -11.85 7.78 -12.39
C ALA A 69 -10.86 8.19 -11.28
N ALA A 70 -9.93 9.10 -11.58
CA ALA A 70 -8.99 9.61 -10.58
C ALA A 70 -9.68 10.36 -9.43
N ILE A 71 -10.75 11.11 -9.71
CA ILE A 71 -11.58 11.76 -8.68
C ILE A 71 -12.27 10.70 -7.79
N ARG A 72 -12.96 9.71 -8.38
CA ARG A 72 -13.61 8.62 -7.63
C ARG A 72 -12.62 7.90 -6.72
N ALA A 73 -11.43 7.59 -7.20
CA ALA A 73 -10.43 6.89 -6.41
C ALA A 73 -9.81 7.75 -5.30
N ARG A 74 -9.59 9.06 -5.54
CA ARG A 74 -9.19 9.99 -4.47
C ARG A 74 -10.23 10.07 -3.36
N VAL A 75 -11.53 10.06 -3.70
CA VAL A 75 -12.62 9.99 -2.72
C VAL A 75 -12.62 8.66 -1.96
N ALA A 76 -12.44 7.53 -2.65
CA ALA A 76 -12.37 6.20 -2.02
C ALA A 76 -11.17 6.08 -1.05
N VAL A 77 -9.98 6.52 -1.48
CA VAL A 77 -8.77 6.59 -0.63
C VAL A 77 -9.00 7.50 0.58
N SER A 78 -9.56 8.70 0.37
CA SER A 78 -9.86 9.62 1.48
C SER A 78 -10.83 9.02 2.51
N GLN A 79 -11.89 8.34 2.05
CA GLN A 79 -12.84 7.66 2.93
C GLN A 79 -12.24 6.45 3.65
N THR A 80 -11.35 5.70 3.00
CA THR A 80 -10.62 4.58 3.64
C THR A 80 -9.60 5.09 4.66
N CYS A 81 -8.99 6.25 4.42
CA CYS A 81 -8.00 6.83 5.33
C CYS A 81 -8.62 7.59 6.52
N SER A 82 -9.88 8.02 6.45
CA SER A 82 -10.50 8.85 7.52
C SER A 82 -10.69 8.12 8.86
N ILE A 83 -10.70 6.78 8.85
CA ILE A 83 -10.72 5.93 10.06
C ILE A 83 -9.34 5.69 10.68
N THR A 84 -8.27 6.17 10.05
CA THR A 84 -6.89 5.89 10.47
C THR A 84 -6.34 6.96 11.42
N ARG A 85 -5.35 6.60 12.24
CA ARG A 85 -4.69 7.54 13.17
C ARG A 85 -3.85 8.60 12.42
N TYR A 86 -3.33 8.29 11.24
CA TYR A 86 -2.48 9.19 10.46
C TYR A 86 -3.03 9.36 9.03
N PRO A 87 -4.19 10.03 8.86
CA PRO A 87 -4.92 10.09 7.59
C PRO A 87 -4.11 10.72 6.47
N THR A 88 -3.37 11.80 6.74
CA THR A 88 -2.51 12.47 5.74
C THR A 88 -1.43 11.55 5.17
N LEU A 89 -0.80 10.74 6.04
CA LEU A 89 0.18 9.75 5.62
C LEU A 89 -0.47 8.60 4.85
N CYS A 90 -1.66 8.15 5.28
CA CYS A 90 -2.43 7.12 4.60
C CYS A 90 -2.76 7.56 3.16
N VAL A 91 -3.36 8.75 2.99
CA VAL A 91 -3.76 9.26 1.67
C VAL A 91 -2.54 9.40 0.76
N LYS A 92 -1.45 10.00 1.25
CA LYS A 92 -0.20 10.09 0.47
C LYS A 92 0.31 8.72 0.05
N SER A 93 0.42 7.79 1.00
CA SER A 93 1.02 6.47 0.74
C SER A 93 0.20 5.60 -0.22
N LEU A 94 -1.12 5.81 -0.28
CA LEU A 94 -2.00 5.13 -1.24
C LEU A 94 -2.02 5.82 -2.61
N LEU A 95 -2.06 7.15 -2.67
CA LEU A 95 -2.02 7.87 -3.95
C LEU A 95 -0.67 7.71 -4.67
N ASP A 96 0.44 7.55 -3.93
CA ASP A 96 1.76 7.25 -4.48
C ASP A 96 1.88 5.80 -5.03
N PHE A 97 0.89 4.92 -4.82
CA PHE A 97 0.97 3.49 -5.17
C PHE A 97 0.23 3.15 -6.48
N PRO A 98 0.91 2.51 -7.47
CA PRO A 98 0.29 2.10 -8.73
C PRO A 98 -0.93 1.19 -8.53
N GLY A 99 -2.05 1.50 -9.18
CA GLY A 99 -3.30 0.72 -9.11
C GLY A 99 -4.25 1.12 -7.97
N SER A 100 -3.87 2.00 -7.05
CA SER A 100 -4.82 2.58 -6.07
C SER A 100 -5.95 3.36 -6.74
N HIS A 101 -5.68 3.94 -7.92
CA HIS A 101 -6.63 4.73 -8.71
C HIS A 101 -7.81 3.95 -9.32
N ALA A 102 -7.86 2.62 -9.17
CA ALA A 102 -8.97 1.78 -9.61
C ALA A 102 -9.49 0.84 -8.50
N ALA A 103 -8.99 0.99 -7.28
CA ALA A 103 -9.21 0.02 -6.20
C ALA A 103 -10.53 0.21 -5.46
N SER A 104 -11.24 -0.89 -5.23
CA SER A 104 -12.36 -0.99 -4.29
C SER A 104 -11.88 -0.89 -2.83
N LYS A 105 -12.80 -0.70 -1.88
CA LYS A 105 -12.45 -0.61 -0.44
C LYS A 105 -11.73 -1.85 0.10
N SER A 106 -12.08 -3.06 -0.36
CA SER A 106 -11.38 -4.29 0.04
C SER A 106 -10.00 -4.39 -0.62
N GLN A 107 -9.87 -3.97 -1.88
CA GLN A 107 -8.57 -3.89 -2.55
C GLN A 107 -7.65 -2.86 -1.88
N LEU A 108 -8.18 -1.73 -1.40
CA LEU A 108 -7.40 -0.73 -0.66
C LEU A 108 -6.82 -1.30 0.65
N ALA A 109 -7.44 -2.27 1.30
CA ALA A 109 -6.85 -2.96 2.46
C ALA A 109 -5.61 -3.78 2.07
N HIS A 110 -5.69 -4.59 1.01
CA HIS A 110 -4.52 -5.33 0.48
C HIS A 110 -3.43 -4.41 -0.06
N ILE A 111 -3.80 -3.29 -0.70
CA ILE A 111 -2.84 -2.28 -1.17
C ILE A 111 -2.14 -1.61 0.02
N THR A 112 -2.88 -1.23 1.08
CA THR A 112 -2.28 -0.65 2.29
C THR A 112 -1.28 -1.62 2.94
N MET A 113 -1.63 -2.91 3.00
CA MET A 113 -0.74 -3.98 3.48
C MET A 113 0.53 -4.08 2.63
N ASN A 114 0.40 -4.12 1.30
CA ASN A 114 1.54 -4.21 0.37
C ASN A 114 2.44 -2.96 0.44
N VAL A 115 1.86 -1.75 0.46
CA VAL A 115 2.59 -0.48 0.68
C VAL A 115 3.39 -0.52 1.99
N THR A 116 2.78 -1.02 3.06
CA THR A 116 3.43 -1.14 4.37
C THR A 116 4.58 -2.15 4.30
N LEU A 117 4.36 -3.36 3.75
CA LEU A 117 5.37 -4.37 3.54
C LEU A 117 6.58 -3.86 2.72
N GLN A 118 6.33 -3.15 1.61
CA GLN A 118 7.38 -2.56 0.79
C GLN A 118 8.21 -1.51 1.54
N ARG A 119 7.56 -0.68 2.38
CA ARG A 119 8.25 0.33 3.19
C ARG A 119 9.14 -0.30 4.27
N PHE A 120 8.67 -1.38 4.91
CA PHE A 120 9.46 -2.15 5.86
C PHE A 120 10.62 -2.89 5.20
N GLY A 121 10.39 -3.56 4.07
CA GLY A 121 11.46 -4.22 3.31
C GLY A 121 12.53 -3.23 2.83
N LYS A 122 12.11 -2.04 2.38
CA LYS A 122 13.02 -0.95 2.03
C LYS A 122 13.84 -0.47 3.24
N ALA A 123 13.20 -0.28 4.40
CA ALA A 123 13.88 0.13 5.63
C ALA A 123 14.89 -0.93 6.10
N LEU A 124 14.51 -2.21 6.13
CA LEU A 124 15.38 -3.33 6.47
C LEU A 124 16.60 -3.40 5.55
N TYR A 125 16.38 -3.31 4.23
CA TYR A 125 17.45 -3.31 3.23
C TYR A 125 18.47 -2.20 3.49
N PHE A 126 18.02 -0.93 3.52
CA PHE A 126 18.93 0.21 3.73
C PHE A 126 19.52 0.30 5.13
N SER A 127 18.85 -0.24 6.16
CA SER A 127 19.43 -0.36 7.49
C SER A 127 20.55 -1.40 7.50
N SER A 128 20.33 -2.58 6.89
CA SER A 128 21.35 -3.64 6.85
C SER A 128 22.63 -3.24 6.12
N ALA A 129 22.55 -2.30 5.17
CA ALA A 129 23.69 -1.76 4.43
C ALA A 129 24.73 -1.05 5.30
N ILE A 130 24.37 -0.55 6.50
CA ILE A 130 25.30 0.13 7.40
C ILE A 130 25.94 -0.78 8.47
N ARG A 131 25.76 -2.11 8.37
CA ARG A 131 26.26 -3.11 9.34
C ARG A 131 27.76 -2.99 9.64
N ASN A 132 28.55 -2.65 8.64
CA ASN A 132 30.01 -2.57 8.74
C ASN A 132 30.54 -1.23 9.27
N ILE A 133 29.66 -0.27 9.60
CA ILE A 133 30.09 1.00 10.21
C ILE A 133 30.65 0.76 11.62
N LYS A 134 31.77 1.42 11.93
CA LYS A 134 32.36 1.41 13.27
C LYS A 134 31.41 2.13 14.24
N MET A 135 30.94 1.39 15.25
CA MET A 135 30.06 1.87 16.31
C MET A 135 30.40 1.15 17.63
N SER A 136 30.06 1.75 18.76
CA SER A 136 30.29 1.18 20.09
C SER A 136 29.44 -0.09 20.31
N SER A 137 29.78 -0.89 21.33
CA SER A 137 29.03 -2.11 21.68
C SER A 137 27.54 -1.84 21.90
N LEU A 138 27.21 -0.80 22.68
CA LEU A 138 25.82 -0.41 22.96
C LEU A 138 25.04 0.00 21.71
N VAL A 139 25.67 0.79 20.81
CA VAL A 139 25.05 1.19 19.54
C VAL A 139 24.87 -0.02 18.62
N ARG A 140 25.79 -1.00 18.66
CA ARG A 140 25.68 -2.23 17.88
C ARG A 140 24.52 -3.10 18.34
N SER A 141 24.33 -3.29 19.65
CA SER A 141 23.17 -4.00 20.19
C SER A 141 21.87 -3.36 19.69
N ALA A 142 21.64 -2.08 19.98
CA ALA A 142 20.40 -1.39 19.58
C ALA A 142 20.16 -1.39 18.05
N TYR A 143 21.22 -1.39 17.25
CA TYR A 143 21.14 -1.54 15.79
C TYR A 143 20.77 -2.97 15.36
N GLU A 144 21.39 -3.99 15.93
CA GLU A 144 21.11 -5.41 15.63
C GLU A 144 19.70 -5.80 16.12
N ASP A 145 19.30 -5.38 17.32
CA ASP A 145 17.96 -5.52 17.88
C ASP A 145 16.91 -4.91 16.92
N CYS A 146 17.15 -3.70 16.41
CA CYS A 146 16.22 -3.08 15.45
C CYS A 146 16.18 -3.81 14.09
N LEU A 147 17.30 -4.36 13.60
CA LEU A 147 17.30 -5.17 12.37
C LEU A 147 16.47 -6.45 12.53
N GLU A 148 16.55 -7.13 13.67
CA GLU A 148 15.74 -8.30 13.98
C GLU A 148 14.25 -7.95 14.00
N LEU A 149 13.89 -6.90 14.75
CA LEU A 149 12.51 -6.38 14.85
C LEU A 149 11.94 -5.94 13.49
N LEU A 150 12.76 -5.37 12.60
CA LEU A 150 12.40 -5.06 11.21
C LEU A 150 12.16 -6.34 10.38
N GLY A 151 13.03 -7.35 10.52
CA GLY A 151 12.89 -8.66 9.87
C GLY A 151 11.61 -9.38 10.26
N ASP A 152 11.32 -9.46 11.55
CA ASP A 152 10.08 -10.03 12.09
C ASP A 152 8.85 -9.27 11.59
N SER A 153 8.93 -7.94 11.56
CA SER A 153 7.83 -7.10 11.04
C SER A 153 7.55 -7.39 9.56
N VAL A 154 8.59 -7.59 8.73
CA VAL A 154 8.45 -8.01 7.32
C VAL A 154 7.79 -9.40 7.23
N SER A 155 8.18 -10.35 8.09
CA SER A 155 7.57 -11.68 8.15
C SER A 155 6.08 -11.60 8.52
N HIS A 156 5.73 -10.84 9.56
CA HIS A 156 4.35 -10.59 9.98
C HIS A 156 3.50 -9.93 8.89
N LEU A 157 4.02 -8.90 8.21
CA LEU A 157 3.34 -8.21 7.11
C LEU A 157 3.16 -9.12 5.88
N SER A 158 4.15 -9.96 5.56
CA SER A 158 4.06 -10.93 4.46
C SER A 158 3.00 -12.01 4.73
N ARG A 159 2.99 -12.59 5.93
CA ARG A 159 1.95 -13.55 6.36
C ARG A 159 0.55 -12.94 6.32
N SER A 160 0.45 -11.68 6.73
CA SER A 160 -0.78 -10.89 6.72
C SER A 160 -1.31 -10.63 5.31
N LEU A 161 -0.42 -10.34 4.35
CA LEU A 161 -0.79 -10.09 2.95
C LEU A 161 -1.25 -11.36 2.23
N ASN A 162 -0.63 -12.50 2.53
CA ASN A 162 -0.93 -13.80 1.92
C ASN A 162 -2.16 -14.50 2.53
N SER A 163 -2.90 -13.84 3.43
CA SER A 163 -4.11 -14.38 4.11
C SER A 163 -3.90 -15.77 4.74
N ALA A 164 -2.68 -16.06 5.22
CA ALA A 164 -2.30 -17.39 5.73
C ALA A 164 -2.82 -17.69 7.15
N GLY A 165 -3.90 -17.02 7.58
CA GLY A 165 -4.46 -17.09 8.92
C GLY A 165 -5.84 -16.43 8.98
N SER A 166 -6.49 -16.57 10.13
CA SER A 166 -7.77 -15.91 10.41
C SER A 166 -7.62 -14.39 10.50
N THR A 167 -8.75 -13.66 10.47
CA THR A 167 -8.79 -12.22 10.80
C THR A 167 -8.07 -11.90 12.12
N GLN A 168 -8.22 -12.77 13.12
CA GLN A 168 -7.58 -12.63 14.43
C GLN A 168 -6.05 -12.72 14.32
N ASP A 169 -5.54 -13.63 13.49
CA ASP A 169 -4.11 -13.82 13.26
C ASP A 169 -3.50 -12.63 12.52
N VAL A 170 -4.16 -12.12 11.49
CA VAL A 170 -3.70 -10.93 10.74
C VAL A 170 -3.67 -9.69 11.63
N LEU A 171 -4.71 -9.47 12.45
CA LEU A 171 -4.72 -8.38 13.44
C LEU A 171 -3.61 -8.55 14.48
N THR A 172 -3.30 -9.79 14.89
CA THR A 172 -2.20 -10.10 15.81
C THR A 172 -0.84 -9.80 15.17
N TRP A 173 -0.60 -10.23 13.94
CA TRP A 173 0.64 -9.98 13.20
C TRP A 173 0.86 -8.48 12.91
N LEU A 174 -0.19 -7.75 12.54
CA LEU A 174 -0.13 -6.29 12.40
C LEU A 174 0.16 -5.59 13.75
N SER A 175 -0.43 -6.07 14.84
CA SER A 175 -0.16 -5.52 16.18
C SER A 175 1.26 -5.84 16.67
N ALA A 176 1.80 -7.01 16.31
CA ALA A 176 3.19 -7.38 16.55
C ALA A 176 4.15 -6.49 15.75
N ALA A 177 3.92 -6.30 14.44
CA ALA A 177 4.72 -5.40 13.62
C ALA A 177 4.72 -3.95 14.13
N LEU A 178 3.60 -3.46 14.70
CA LEU A 178 3.53 -2.16 15.35
C LEU A 178 4.39 -2.11 16.62
N THR A 179 4.26 -3.13 17.47
CA THR A 179 5.02 -3.27 18.72
C THR A 179 6.52 -3.37 18.47
N ASN A 180 6.92 -4.08 17.41
CA ASN A 180 8.31 -4.22 17.00
C ASN A 180 8.91 -2.87 16.54
N GLN A 181 8.13 -2.02 15.87
CA GLN A 181 8.60 -0.67 15.54
C GLN A 181 8.73 0.23 16.76
N ASP A 182 7.70 0.28 17.62
CA ASP A 182 7.77 1.05 18.88
C ASP A 182 8.99 0.59 19.73
N THR A 183 9.31 -0.71 19.74
CA THR A 183 10.46 -1.27 20.45
C THR A 183 11.80 -0.93 19.80
N CYS A 184 11.92 -0.98 18.46
CA CYS A 184 13.13 -0.50 17.77
C CYS A 184 13.37 1.00 18.06
N THR A 185 12.33 1.84 17.96
CA THR A 185 12.50 3.28 18.18
C THR A 185 12.90 3.62 19.61
N ASP A 186 12.37 2.90 20.60
CA ASP A 186 12.79 3.05 22.00
C ASP A 186 14.24 2.62 22.21
N GLY A 187 14.66 1.46 21.68
CA GLY A 187 16.05 1.00 21.79
C GLY A 187 17.06 1.95 21.14
N LEU A 188 16.67 2.59 20.03
CA LEU A 188 17.48 3.63 19.37
C LEU A 188 17.50 4.96 20.15
N ALA A 189 16.46 5.28 20.93
CA ALA A 189 16.39 6.53 21.69
C ALA A 189 17.45 6.62 22.80
N GLU A 190 17.81 5.47 23.39
CA GLU A 190 18.82 5.33 24.46
C GLU A 190 20.28 5.54 23.98
N VAL A 191 20.53 5.50 22.67
CA VAL A 191 21.88 5.63 22.10
C VAL A 191 22.11 6.98 21.41
N ARG A 192 23.37 7.30 21.06
CA ARG A 192 23.75 8.54 20.35
C ARG A 192 24.77 8.24 19.25
N GLY A 193 24.87 9.13 18.26
CA GLY A 193 25.84 9.06 17.17
C GLY A 193 25.22 8.86 15.78
N PRO A 194 26.03 8.80 14.71
CA PRO A 194 25.55 8.84 13.33
C PRO A 194 24.68 7.63 12.94
N VAL A 195 24.98 6.44 13.48
CA VAL A 195 24.18 5.22 13.23
C VAL A 195 22.75 5.40 13.71
N ARG A 196 22.54 6.00 14.90
CA ARG A 196 21.21 6.32 15.43
C ARG A 196 20.44 7.20 14.45
N SER A 197 21.02 8.32 14.02
CA SER A 197 20.33 9.26 13.13
C SER A 197 19.98 8.66 11.76
N VAL A 198 20.83 7.80 11.21
CA VAL A 198 20.51 7.03 10.00
C VAL A 198 19.35 6.08 10.27
N MET A 199 19.39 5.30 11.36
CA MET A 199 18.31 4.36 11.70
C MET A 199 16.97 5.08 11.94
N GLU A 200 16.96 6.18 12.69
CA GLU A 200 15.78 7.04 12.92
C GLU A 200 15.18 7.57 11.61
N GLU A 201 16.00 7.84 10.58
CA GLU A 201 15.53 8.20 9.25
C GLU A 201 14.94 7.00 8.49
N ARG A 202 15.52 5.80 8.62
CA ARG A 202 15.06 4.58 7.94
C ARG A 202 13.78 4.00 8.53
N VAL A 203 13.59 4.08 9.85
CA VAL A 203 12.36 3.61 10.54
C VAL A 203 11.28 4.68 10.66
N ARG A 204 11.55 5.90 10.17
CA ARG A 204 10.59 7.00 10.16
C ARG A 204 9.27 6.59 9.52
N ASP A 205 8.19 6.94 10.19
CA ASP A 205 6.81 6.69 9.77
C ASP A 205 6.38 5.21 9.64
N LEU A 206 7.26 4.22 9.85
CA LEU A 206 6.92 2.79 9.74
C LEU A 206 5.80 2.38 10.72
N GLY A 207 5.92 2.76 12.00
CA GLY A 207 4.85 2.53 12.98
C GLY A 207 3.53 3.25 12.62
N LYS A 208 3.61 4.40 11.95
CA LYS A 208 2.42 5.12 11.46
C LYS A 208 1.75 4.38 10.29
N LEU A 209 2.54 3.80 9.39
CA LEU A 209 2.05 2.99 8.28
C LEU A 209 1.35 1.71 8.77
N VAL A 210 1.98 0.96 9.69
CA VAL A 210 1.33 -0.23 10.30
C VAL A 210 0.08 0.17 11.07
N SER A 211 0.11 1.27 11.84
CA SER A 211 -1.08 1.76 12.57
C SER A 211 -2.25 2.07 11.62
N ASN A 212 -1.98 2.65 10.45
CA ASN A 212 -3.00 2.88 9.42
C ASN A 212 -3.47 1.56 8.77
N CYS A 213 -2.54 0.65 8.48
CA CYS A 213 -2.84 -0.67 7.93
C CYS A 213 -3.74 -1.51 8.84
N LEU A 214 -3.46 -1.51 10.15
CA LEU A 214 -4.24 -2.17 11.19
C LEU A 214 -5.67 -1.62 11.24
N ALA A 215 -5.83 -0.29 11.24
CA ALA A 215 -7.15 0.34 11.26
C ALA A 215 -7.98 0.01 10.00
N ILE A 216 -7.36 0.07 8.81
CA ILE A 216 -8.02 -0.26 7.54
C ILE A 216 -8.40 -1.74 7.48
N TYR A 217 -7.51 -2.64 7.89
CA TYR A 217 -7.78 -4.08 7.89
C TYR A 217 -8.89 -4.46 8.89
N ALA A 218 -8.88 -3.89 10.10
CA ALA A 218 -9.92 -4.12 11.10
C ALA A 218 -11.32 -3.70 10.59
N ALA A 219 -11.41 -2.52 9.96
CA ALA A 219 -12.66 -2.05 9.38
C ALA A 219 -13.10 -2.88 8.15
N ALA A 220 -12.17 -3.27 7.28
CA ALA A 220 -12.46 -4.09 6.10
C ALA A 220 -12.89 -5.52 6.44
N SER A 221 -12.41 -6.06 7.56
CA SER A 221 -12.76 -7.40 8.06
C SER A 221 -14.01 -7.42 8.96
N GLY A 222 -14.67 -6.26 9.15
CA GLY A 222 -15.92 -6.16 9.91
C GLY A 222 -15.77 -6.31 11.42
N VAL A 223 -14.55 -6.27 11.95
CA VAL A 223 -14.28 -6.43 13.38
C VAL A 223 -14.75 -5.18 14.11
N ARG A 224 -15.64 -5.37 15.10
CA ARG A 224 -16.24 -4.26 15.85
C ARG A 224 -15.37 -3.95 17.05
N ASN A 225 -15.44 -2.70 17.54
CA ASN A 225 -14.74 -2.28 18.77
C ASN A 225 -15.07 -3.18 19.99
N GLU A 226 -16.20 -3.88 19.96
CA GLU A 226 -16.59 -4.83 21.00
C GLU A 226 -15.72 -6.09 21.07
N ASP A 227 -15.16 -6.56 19.95
CA ASP A 227 -14.30 -7.76 19.94
C ASP A 227 -12.98 -7.53 20.69
N PHE A 228 -12.54 -6.27 20.77
CA PHE A 228 -11.39 -5.82 21.57
C PHE A 228 -11.79 -5.03 22.83
N SER A 229 -13.06 -5.05 23.25
CA SER A 229 -13.52 -4.35 24.46
C SER A 229 -12.92 -4.98 25.74
N GLY A 230 -11.77 -4.45 26.15
CA GLY A 230 -10.95 -4.98 27.26
C GLY A 230 -9.49 -5.26 26.88
N VAL A 231 -9.11 -5.13 25.60
CA VAL A 231 -7.71 -4.99 25.20
C VAL A 231 -7.40 -3.49 25.14
N PRO A 232 -6.45 -2.96 25.93
CA PRO A 232 -6.14 -1.54 25.92
C PRO A 232 -5.36 -1.15 24.66
N ILE A 233 -6.08 -0.80 23.57
CA ILE A 233 -5.50 -0.26 22.32
C ILE A 233 -5.14 1.23 22.51
N GLY A 234 -4.31 1.51 23.49
CA GLY A 234 -3.64 2.79 23.68
C GLY A 234 -2.15 2.55 23.84
N ASN A 235 -1.30 3.39 23.24
CA ASN A 235 0.16 3.31 23.33
C ASN A 235 0.66 3.76 24.72
N ARG A 236 0.15 3.13 25.78
CA ARG A 236 0.70 3.15 27.11
C ARG A 236 1.01 1.71 27.45
N ARG A 237 2.30 1.38 27.57
CA ARG A 237 2.72 0.17 28.29
C ARG A 237 2.24 0.30 29.73
N ARG A 238 1.00 -0.13 30.01
CA ARG A 238 0.69 -0.64 31.33
C ARG A 238 1.46 -1.94 31.46
N MET A 239 2.65 -1.83 32.04
CA MET A 239 3.23 -2.94 32.80
C MET A 239 2.13 -3.53 33.69
N LEU A 240 2.19 -4.83 33.95
CA LEU A 240 1.17 -5.58 34.69
C LEU A 240 1.13 -5.19 36.18
N SER A 241 0.71 -3.95 36.48
CA SER A 241 0.41 -3.47 37.81
C SER A 241 -0.92 -4.05 38.26
N ALA A 242 -0.86 -5.05 39.13
CA ALA A 242 -2.01 -5.50 39.88
C ALA A 242 -2.40 -4.42 40.93
N GLY A 243 -3.57 -3.83 40.76
CA GLY A 243 -4.14 -2.82 41.66
C GLY A 243 -4.87 -1.70 40.90
N SER A 244 -6.10 -1.30 41.23
CA SER A 244 -7.06 -1.82 42.22
C SER A 244 -8.49 -1.57 41.72
N SER A 245 -9.48 -2.28 42.28
CA SER A 245 -10.91 -2.13 41.92
C SER A 245 -11.50 -0.77 42.34
N PRO A 246 -12.63 -0.30 41.76
CA PRO A 246 -13.93 -0.96 41.93
C PRO A 246 -14.69 -1.20 40.61
N GLY A 247 -15.06 -2.46 40.35
CA GLY A 247 -15.91 -2.84 39.21
C GLY A 247 -15.53 -4.15 38.51
N SER A 248 -15.06 -5.16 39.26
CA SER A 248 -14.77 -6.53 38.79
C SER A 248 -14.03 -6.62 37.44
N VAL A 249 -12.75 -6.20 37.42
CA VAL A 249 -11.85 -6.64 36.34
C VAL A 249 -11.72 -8.18 36.43
N PRO A 250 -11.98 -8.94 35.36
CA PRO A 250 -11.89 -10.40 35.43
C PRO A 250 -10.47 -10.85 35.75
N ARG A 251 -10.32 -11.88 36.60
CA ARG A 251 -9.04 -12.48 37.06
C ARG A 251 -8.06 -12.78 35.93
N PHE A 252 -8.58 -13.05 34.73
CA PHE A 252 -7.80 -13.21 33.51
C PHE A 252 -8.34 -12.31 32.38
N PRO A 253 -7.48 -11.84 31.48
CA PRO A 253 -7.90 -11.09 30.29
C PRO A 253 -8.90 -11.86 29.42
N ARG A 254 -9.77 -11.13 28.70
CA ARG A 254 -10.77 -11.73 27.79
C ARG A 254 -10.14 -12.52 26.63
N TRP A 255 -8.93 -12.15 26.20
CA TRP A 255 -8.18 -12.85 25.16
C TRP A 255 -7.68 -14.24 25.60
N LEU A 256 -7.57 -14.49 26.90
CA LEU A 256 -7.14 -15.80 27.41
C LEU A 256 -8.32 -16.78 27.35
N SER A 257 -8.18 -17.88 26.62
CA SER A 257 -9.27 -18.86 26.44
C SER A 257 -9.65 -19.55 27.75
N ARG A 258 -10.84 -20.15 27.82
CA ARG A 258 -11.27 -20.93 29.00
C ARG A 258 -10.31 -22.07 29.31
N ARG A 259 -9.74 -22.72 28.28
CA ARG A 259 -8.78 -23.84 28.45
C ARG A 259 -7.48 -23.37 29.07
N GLU A 260 -6.99 -22.19 28.69
CA GLU A 260 -5.77 -21.60 29.25
C GLU A 260 -5.99 -21.11 30.69
N ARG A 261 -7.13 -20.48 30.98
CA ARG A 261 -7.52 -20.12 32.36
C ARG A 261 -7.53 -21.34 33.27
N VAL A 262 -8.19 -22.42 32.83
CA VAL A 262 -8.20 -23.68 33.56
C VAL A 262 -6.77 -24.16 33.81
N LEU A 263 -5.89 -24.18 32.80
CA LEU A 263 -4.50 -24.60 32.99
C LEU A 263 -3.72 -23.71 33.98
N LEU A 264 -3.95 -22.39 34.00
CA LEU A 264 -3.28 -21.46 34.92
C LEU A 264 -3.80 -21.53 36.37
N ASP A 265 -5.09 -21.85 36.57
CA ASP A 265 -5.67 -22.12 37.89
C ASP A 265 -5.47 -23.59 38.35
N THR A 266 -5.06 -24.49 37.45
CA THR A 266 -4.84 -25.92 37.78
C THR A 266 -3.58 -26.08 38.63
N PRO A 267 -3.64 -26.79 39.78
CA PRO A 267 -2.45 -27.01 40.59
C PRO A 267 -1.41 -27.83 39.82
N VAL A 268 -0.14 -27.45 39.93
CA VAL A 268 0.98 -27.99 39.16
C VAL A 268 1.07 -29.53 39.21
N SER A 269 0.67 -30.15 40.33
CA SER A 269 0.64 -31.60 40.51
C SER A 269 -0.31 -32.36 39.57
N SER A 270 -1.33 -31.71 39.01
CA SER A 270 -2.26 -32.31 38.04
C SER A 270 -1.99 -31.89 36.58
N ILE A 271 -0.96 -31.07 36.33
CA ILE A 271 -0.54 -30.70 34.98
C ILE A 271 0.40 -31.77 34.41
N LYS A 272 -0.06 -32.48 33.37
CA LYS A 272 0.80 -33.38 32.59
C LYS A 272 1.74 -32.56 31.69
N ALA A 273 2.98 -32.36 32.13
CA ALA A 273 4.02 -31.72 31.34
C ALA A 273 4.53 -32.63 30.21
N ASP A 274 4.83 -32.03 29.05
CA ASP A 274 5.57 -32.70 27.96
C ASP A 274 7.08 -32.75 28.27
N ILE A 275 7.60 -31.69 28.91
CA ILE A 275 9.03 -31.53 29.23
C ILE A 275 9.17 -30.98 30.65
N VAL A 276 10.00 -31.63 31.48
CA VAL A 276 10.33 -31.15 32.83
C VAL A 276 11.77 -30.64 32.87
N VAL A 277 11.97 -29.36 33.22
CA VAL A 277 13.31 -28.78 33.47
C VAL A 277 13.66 -28.98 34.94
N SER A 278 14.80 -29.62 35.21
CA SER A 278 15.32 -29.87 36.56
C SER A 278 16.84 -29.77 36.58
N LYS A 279 17.37 -28.76 37.27
CA LYS A 279 18.81 -28.55 37.48
C LYS A 279 19.49 -29.80 38.10
N ASP A 280 18.79 -30.45 39.03
CA ASP A 280 19.23 -31.64 39.76
C ASP A 280 19.17 -32.94 38.94
N GLY A 281 18.80 -32.88 37.66
CA GLY A 281 18.70 -34.05 36.76
C GLY A 281 17.47 -34.93 36.96
N ASN A 282 16.63 -34.68 37.97
CA ASN A 282 15.35 -35.37 38.18
C ASN A 282 14.25 -34.80 37.25
N GLY A 283 14.51 -34.74 35.95
CA GLY A 283 13.63 -34.16 34.93
C GLY A 283 14.09 -34.51 33.51
N SER A 284 13.29 -34.15 32.51
CA SER A 284 13.54 -34.41 31.08
C SER A 284 14.77 -33.68 30.53
N VAL A 285 15.11 -32.52 31.09
CA VAL A 285 16.25 -31.67 30.68
C VAL A 285 16.82 -30.91 31.88
N LYS A 286 18.08 -30.44 31.75
CA LYS A 286 18.73 -29.62 32.80
C LYS A 286 18.53 -28.12 32.62
N THR A 287 18.31 -27.64 31.39
CA THR A 287 18.22 -26.20 31.08
C THR A 287 16.93 -25.84 30.36
N ILE A 288 16.49 -24.59 30.50
CA ILE A 288 15.32 -24.05 29.79
C ILE A 288 15.57 -24.01 28.28
N ALA A 289 16.80 -23.66 27.85
CA ALA A 289 17.19 -23.65 26.44
C ALA A 289 17.06 -25.04 25.78
N GLU A 290 17.41 -26.11 26.49
CA GLU A 290 17.24 -27.48 26.00
C GLU A 290 15.75 -27.86 25.89
N ALA A 291 14.89 -27.42 26.82
CA ALA A 291 13.44 -27.62 26.71
C ALA A 291 12.84 -26.88 25.50
N ILE A 292 13.24 -25.63 25.28
CA ILE A 292 12.78 -24.84 24.13
C ILE A 292 13.20 -25.53 22.83
N LYS A 293 14.46 -25.97 22.72
CA LYS A 293 14.96 -26.68 21.52
C LYS A 293 14.29 -28.05 21.29
N LYS A 294 13.74 -28.68 22.33
CA LYS A 294 12.96 -29.94 22.24
C LYS A 294 11.48 -29.71 21.92
N ALA A 295 10.97 -28.47 22.00
CA ALA A 295 9.62 -28.16 21.57
C ALA A 295 9.56 -28.13 20.03
N PRO A 296 8.56 -28.76 19.39
CA PRO A 296 8.44 -28.75 17.93
C PRO A 296 8.08 -27.35 17.43
N GLU A 297 8.89 -26.83 16.51
CA GLU A 297 8.56 -25.61 15.76
C GLU A 297 7.24 -25.80 15.01
N TYR A 298 6.37 -24.79 15.06
CA TYR A 298 5.05 -24.79 14.40
C TYR A 298 4.14 -25.99 14.75
N GLY A 299 4.34 -26.61 15.91
CA GLY A 299 3.55 -27.77 16.34
C GLY A 299 2.04 -27.48 16.44
N PRO A 300 1.15 -28.37 15.92
CA PRO A 300 -0.30 -28.18 15.96
C PRO A 300 -0.91 -28.39 17.35
N ARG A 301 -0.10 -28.84 18.32
CA ARG A 301 -0.48 -29.06 19.72
C ARG A 301 0.37 -28.19 20.64
N ARG A 302 -0.22 -27.71 21.74
CA ARG A 302 0.53 -27.04 22.81
C ARG A 302 1.57 -27.99 23.40
N THR A 303 2.77 -27.47 23.62
CA THR A 303 3.82 -28.11 24.43
C THR A 303 3.82 -27.49 25.82
N ILE A 304 3.75 -28.32 26.87
CA ILE A 304 3.76 -27.88 28.27
C ILE A 304 5.15 -28.13 28.86
N ILE A 305 5.92 -27.06 29.07
CA ILE A 305 7.22 -27.09 29.74
C ILE A 305 7.01 -26.74 31.21
N TYR A 306 7.32 -27.67 32.12
CA TYR A 306 7.31 -27.43 33.56
C TYR A 306 8.74 -27.19 34.07
N VAL A 307 8.98 -26.03 34.67
CA VAL A 307 10.27 -25.68 35.26
C VAL A 307 10.20 -25.88 36.76
N LYS A 308 10.95 -26.85 37.30
CA LYS A 308 11.10 -26.99 38.76
C LYS A 308 11.89 -25.79 39.29
N ALA A 309 11.53 -25.31 40.47
CA ALA A 309 12.29 -24.28 41.17
C ALA A 309 13.74 -24.75 41.36
N GLY A 310 14.70 -23.91 40.95
CA GLY A 310 16.11 -24.15 41.25
C GLY A 310 16.42 -23.84 42.71
N ARG A 311 17.21 -24.71 43.34
CA ARG A 311 18.09 -24.31 44.46
C ARG A 311 19.42 -23.83 43.90
#